data_AF-A0A527D6H0-F1
#
_entry.id   AF-A0A527D6H0-F1
#
_cell.length_a   1.000
_cell.length_b   1.000
_cell.length_c   1.000
_cell.angle_alpha   90.00
_cell.angle_beta   90.00
_cell.angle_gamma   90.00
#
_symmetry.space_group_name_H-M   'P 1'
#
loop_
_entity.id
_entity.type
_entity.pdbx_description
1 polymer ?
#
loop_
_entity_poly.entity_id
_entity_poly.type
_entity_poly.pdbx_seq_one_letter_code
_entity_poly.pdbx_strand_id
1 'polypeptide(L)'
;VQERWFAKLYFVKPLVFLTFGLFWIVTGIVSLGPGWTIGINLMRGAGAGILSSPGVIAGALADIAIGLAILYRPTARWGLYAALALSGFYLVAGTILAPELWRDPLGGLLKIFPFVALNLVALAILKER
;
A
#
# COMPACT_ATOMS: atom_id res chain seq x y z
N VAL A 1 5.46 -15.74 30.70
CA VAL A 1 4.62 -14.99 29.73
C VAL A 1 5.39 -14.66 28.45
N GLN A 2 6.65 -14.22 28.54
CA GLN A 2 7.52 -13.83 27.42
C GLN A 2 7.74 -14.92 26.34
N GLU A 3 7.96 -16.18 26.72
CA GLU A 3 8.21 -17.26 25.73
C GLU A 3 7.01 -17.64 24.86
N ARG A 4 5.79 -17.51 25.38
CA ARG A 4 4.55 -17.80 24.62
C ARG A 4 4.26 -16.74 23.55
N TRP A 5 4.67 -15.49 23.78
CA TRP A 5 4.56 -14.41 22.79
C TRP A 5 5.63 -14.50 21.70
N PHE A 6 6.84 -14.90 22.09
CA PHE A 6 7.95 -15.11 21.15
C PHE A 6 7.64 -16.20 20.11
N ALA A 7 7.08 -17.34 20.56
CA ALA A 7 6.71 -18.45 19.66
C ALA A 7 5.60 -18.08 18.66
N LYS A 8 4.66 -17.21 19.04
CA LYS A 8 3.56 -16.76 18.16
C LYS A 8 4.04 -15.75 17.11
N LEU A 9 4.95 -14.85 17.48
CA LEU A 9 5.48 -13.84 16.56
C LEU A 9 6.42 -14.42 15.49
N TYR A 10 7.00 -15.60 15.75
CA TYR A 10 7.92 -16.27 14.83
C TYR A 10 7.33 -16.46 13.42
N PHE A 11 6.06 -16.88 13.32
CA PHE A 11 5.36 -17.06 12.03
C PHE A 11 4.56 -15.83 11.58
N VAL A 12 4.05 -15.04 12.52
CA VAL A 12 3.26 -13.84 12.20
C VAL A 12 4.12 -12.80 11.51
N LYS A 13 5.39 -12.69 11.87
CA LYS A 13 6.30 -11.73 11.29
C LYS A 13 6.57 -11.93 9.79
N PRO A 14 7.06 -13.09 9.32
CA PRO A 14 7.23 -13.30 7.88
C PRO A 14 5.91 -13.16 7.13
N LEU A 15 4.78 -13.56 7.74
CA LEU A 15 3.45 -13.33 7.17
C LEU A 15 3.15 -11.83 6.99
N VAL A 16 3.39 -10.98 7.99
CA VAL A 16 3.20 -9.52 7.88
C VAL A 16 3.99 -8.93 6.72
N PHE A 17 5.29 -9.23 6.62
CA PHE A 17 6.13 -8.67 5.56
C PHE A 17 5.78 -9.22 4.18
N LEU A 18 5.52 -10.53 4.08
CA LEU A 18 5.17 -11.17 2.82
C LEU A 18 3.82 -10.67 2.32
N THR A 19 2.78 -10.69 3.16
CA THR A 19 1.45 -10.20 2.78
C THR A 19 1.47 -8.71 2.46
N PHE A 20 2.15 -7.88 3.26
CA PHE A 20 2.18 -6.45 3.01
C PHE A 20 2.99 -6.10 1.76
N GLY A 21 4.17 -6.71 1.56
CA GLY A 21 4.96 -6.51 0.36
C GLY A 21 4.28 -7.01 -0.92
N LEU A 22 3.66 -8.19 -0.88
CA LEU A 22 2.89 -8.72 -2.01
C LEU A 22 1.66 -7.87 -2.31
N PHE A 23 0.98 -7.35 -1.28
CA PHE A 23 -0.14 -6.44 -1.49
C PHE A 23 0.26 -5.25 -2.37
N TRP A 24 1.35 -4.54 -2.01
CA TRP A 24 1.86 -3.42 -2.80
C TRP A 24 2.29 -3.82 -4.22
N ILE A 25 2.95 -4.97 -4.40
CA ILE A 25 3.33 -5.43 -5.75
C ILE A 25 2.08 -5.73 -6.59
N VAL A 26 1.11 -6.44 -6.02
CA VAL A 26 -0.10 -6.84 -6.72
C VAL A 26 -0.96 -5.62 -7.07
N THR A 27 -1.06 -4.60 -6.21
CA THR A 27 -1.80 -3.37 -6.54
C THR A 27 -1.19 -2.64 -7.73
N GLY A 28 0.14 -2.56 -7.81
CA GLY A 28 0.81 -1.98 -8.98
C GLY A 28 0.61 -2.82 -10.25
N ILE A 29 0.72 -4.15 -10.17
CA ILE A 29 0.45 -5.05 -11.32
C ILE A 29 -1.00 -4.91 -11.79
N VAL A 30 -1.96 -4.89 -10.87
CA VAL A 30 -3.38 -4.71 -11.19
C VAL A 30 -3.59 -3.36 -11.88
N SER A 31 -2.96 -2.30 -11.39
CA SER A 31 -3.06 -0.96 -11.97
C SER A 31 -2.53 -0.88 -13.41
N LEU A 32 -1.49 -1.67 -13.75
CA LEU A 32 -0.92 -1.73 -15.10
C LEU A 32 -1.60 -2.77 -16.01
N GLY A 33 -2.39 -3.68 -15.46
CA GLY A 33 -3.04 -4.77 -16.19
C GLY A 33 -4.57 -4.68 -16.11
N PRO A 34 -5.23 -5.61 -15.39
CA PRO A 34 -6.70 -5.73 -15.41
C PRO A 34 -7.44 -4.50 -14.86
N GLY A 35 -6.80 -3.72 -13.99
CA GLY A 35 -7.34 -2.49 -13.41
C GLY A 35 -7.05 -1.22 -14.21
N TRP A 36 -6.34 -1.31 -15.35
CA TRP A 36 -5.89 -0.15 -16.12
C TRP A 36 -7.02 0.84 -16.44
N THR A 37 -8.08 0.35 -17.08
CA THR A 37 -9.22 1.20 -17.47
C THR A 37 -9.90 1.84 -16.25
N ILE A 38 -9.99 1.11 -15.14
CA ILE A 38 -10.58 1.61 -13.88
C ILE A 38 -9.73 2.75 -13.33
N GLY A 39 -8.41 2.55 -13.23
CA GLY A 39 -7.47 3.56 -12.76
C GLY A 39 -7.46 4.82 -13.62
N ILE A 40 -7.45 4.66 -14.95
CA ILE A 40 -7.53 5.78 -15.88
C ILE A 40 -8.83 6.57 -15.72
N ASN A 41 -9.96 5.90 -15.59
CA ASN A 41 -11.26 6.55 -15.44
C ASN A 41 -11.37 7.27 -14.10
N LEU A 42 -10.84 6.69 -13.02
CA LEU A 42 -10.74 7.34 -11.72
C LEU A 42 -9.91 8.63 -11.81
N MET A 43 -8.72 8.56 -12.42
CA MET A 43 -7.85 9.72 -12.60
C MET A 43 -8.49 10.80 -13.48
N ARG A 44 -9.22 10.42 -14.53
CA ARG A 44 -9.97 11.36 -15.37
C ARG A 44 -11.13 12.01 -14.61
N GLY A 45 -11.87 11.23 -13.83
CA GLY A 45 -12.95 11.72 -12.95
C GLY A 45 -12.43 12.72 -11.91
N ALA A 46 -11.23 12.46 -11.41
CA ALA A 46 -10.46 13.34 -10.52
C ALA A 46 -9.86 14.59 -11.20
N GLY A 47 -10.08 14.79 -12.51
CA GLY A 47 -9.61 15.96 -13.25
C GLY A 47 -8.16 15.89 -13.74
N ALA A 48 -7.49 14.72 -13.69
CA ALA A 48 -6.09 14.59 -14.11
C ALA A 48 -5.89 14.71 -15.64
N GLY A 49 -6.95 14.56 -16.44
CA GLY A 49 -6.91 14.79 -17.89
C GLY A 49 -5.78 14.00 -18.59
N ILE A 50 -4.87 14.72 -19.25
CA ILE A 50 -3.70 14.14 -19.94
C ILE A 50 -2.73 13.43 -18.98
N LEU A 51 -2.70 13.82 -17.71
CA LEU A 51 -1.84 13.22 -16.68
C LEU A 51 -2.42 11.90 -16.12
N SER A 52 -3.60 11.48 -16.56
CA SER A 52 -4.23 10.25 -16.05
C SER A 52 -3.36 9.01 -16.29
N SER A 53 -2.85 8.83 -17.52
CA SER A 53 -2.01 7.67 -17.86
C SER A 53 -0.64 7.72 -17.17
N PRO A 54 0.13 8.82 -17.27
CA PRO A 54 1.39 8.96 -16.53
C PRO A 54 1.22 8.78 -15.01
N GLY A 55 0.12 9.29 -14.45
CA GLY A 55 -0.18 9.18 -13.02
C GLY A 55 -0.47 7.74 -12.58
N VAL A 56 -1.28 6.98 -13.34
CA VAL A 56 -1.51 5.55 -13.07
C VAL A 56 -0.21 4.76 -13.15
N ILE A 57 0.61 5.01 -14.18
CA ILE A 57 1.91 4.34 -14.34
C ILE A 57 2.83 4.68 -13.18
N ALA A 58 2.95 5.95 -12.80
CA ALA A 58 3.81 6.40 -11.70
C ALA A 58 3.37 5.79 -10.37
N GLY A 59 2.07 5.80 -10.06
CA GLY A 59 1.51 5.17 -8.86
C GLY A 59 1.79 3.66 -8.83
N ALA A 60 1.56 2.97 -9.94
CA ALA A 60 1.82 1.53 -10.03
C ALA A 60 3.29 1.16 -9.86
N LEU A 61 4.20 1.94 -10.45
CA LEU A 61 5.64 1.74 -10.27
C LEU A 61 6.08 2.04 -8.83
N ALA A 62 5.51 3.07 -8.20
CA ALA A 62 5.76 3.36 -6.79
C ALA A 62 5.30 2.21 -5.90
N ASP A 63 4.10 1.68 -6.15
CA ASP A 63 3.55 0.53 -5.44
C ASP A 63 4.47 -0.70 -5.54
N ILE A 64 4.91 -1.07 -6.75
CA ILE A 64 5.82 -2.19 -6.98
C ILE A 64 7.17 -1.96 -6.27
N ALA A 65 7.76 -0.78 -6.42
CA ALA A 65 9.03 -0.44 -5.79
C ALA A 65 8.96 -0.52 -4.27
N ILE A 66 7.87 -0.02 -3.66
CA ILE A 66 7.62 -0.10 -2.23
C ILE A 66 7.50 -1.56 -1.79
N GLY A 67 6.70 -2.37 -2.48
CA GLY A 67 6.52 -3.77 -2.13
C GLY A 67 7.82 -4.57 -2.23
N LEU A 68 8.62 -4.37 -3.28
CA LEU A 68 9.95 -4.96 -3.42
C LEU A 68 10.89 -4.51 -2.28
N ALA A 69 10.87 -3.21 -1.94
CA ALA A 69 11.67 -2.68 -0.85
C ALA A 69 11.27 -3.28 0.51
N ILE A 70 9.98 -3.49 0.77
CA ILE A 70 9.49 -4.15 1.99
C ILE A 70 9.98 -5.60 2.07
N LEU A 71 9.96 -6.32 0.95
CA LEU A 71 10.38 -7.73 0.91
C LEU A 71 11.90 -7.88 1.06
N TYR A 72 12.69 -6.97 0.48
CA TYR A 72 14.14 -7.00 0.59
C TYR A 72 14.63 -6.47 1.94
N ARG A 73 15.17 -7.36 2.78
CA ARG A 73 15.59 -7.08 4.18
C ARG A 73 16.35 -5.75 4.36
N PRO A 74 17.40 -5.44 3.57
CA PRO A 74 18.18 -4.21 3.76
C PRO A 74 17.40 -2.91 3.52
N THR A 75 16.38 -2.94 2.66
CA THR A 75 15.60 -1.75 2.30
C THR A 75 14.24 -1.69 2.97
N ALA A 76 13.86 -2.71 3.73
CA ALA A 76 12.54 -2.85 4.34
C ALA A 76 12.11 -1.63 5.17
N ARG A 77 13.04 -1.03 5.94
CA ARG A 77 12.74 0.18 6.72
C ARG A 77 12.30 1.34 5.83
N TRP A 78 13.01 1.56 4.73
CA TRP A 78 12.72 2.62 3.77
C TRP A 78 11.44 2.33 2.99
N GLY A 79 11.22 1.06 2.60
CA GLY A 79 9.98 0.61 1.98
C GLY A 79 8.75 0.87 2.86
N LEU A 80 8.84 0.58 4.16
CA LEU A 80 7.74 0.84 5.11
C LEU A 80 7.44 2.34 5.29
N TYR A 81 8.48 3.19 5.37
CA TYR A 81 8.26 4.64 5.41
C TYR A 81 7.67 5.19 4.10
N ALA A 82 8.14 4.70 2.95
CA ALA A 82 7.59 5.05 1.65
C ALA A 82 6.12 4.63 1.53
N ALA A 83 5.79 3.41 1.97
CA ALA A 83 4.41 2.92 2.05
C ALA A 83 3.54 3.83 2.92
N LEU A 84 4.05 4.30 4.07
CA LEU A 84 3.32 5.16 4.98
C LEU A 84 3.05 6.53 4.35
N ALA A 85 4.08 7.13 3.75
CA ALA A 85 3.98 8.41 3.06
C ALA A 85 3.00 8.35 1.88
N LEU A 86 3.11 7.32 1.04
CA LEU A 86 2.25 7.15 -0.12
C LEU A 86 0.81 6.82 0.27
N SER A 87 0.59 6.06 1.35
CA SER A 87 -0.74 5.83 1.91
C SER A 87 -1.40 7.14 2.38
N GLY A 88 -0.64 8.01 3.05
CA GLY A 88 -1.11 9.34 3.45
C GLY A 88 -1.45 10.20 2.24
N PHE A 89 -0.60 10.18 1.21
CA PHE A 89 -0.87 10.86 -0.06
C PHE A 89 -2.16 10.35 -0.72
N TYR A 90 -2.34 9.03 -0.87
CA TYR A 90 -3.57 8.45 -1.43
C TYR A 90 -4.82 8.80 -0.62
N LEU A 91 -4.73 8.84 0.71
CA LEU A 91 -5.85 9.22 1.56
C LEU A 91 -6.27 10.68 1.35
N VAL A 92 -5.29 11.60 1.35
CA VAL A 92 -5.54 13.03 1.13
C VAL A 92 -6.03 13.29 -0.29
N ALA A 93 -5.31 12.79 -1.29
CA ALA A 93 -5.66 12.95 -2.69
C ALA A 93 -7.03 12.32 -3.01
N GLY A 94 -7.29 11.10 -2.54
CA GLY A 94 -8.57 10.43 -2.72
C GLY A 94 -9.72 11.16 -2.04
N THR A 95 -9.50 11.72 -0.84
CA THR A 95 -10.56 12.50 -0.15
C THR A 95 -10.93 13.77 -0.91
N ILE A 96 -9.96 14.45 -1.51
CA ILE A 96 -10.18 15.72 -2.23
C ILE A 96 -10.71 15.46 -3.65
N LEU A 97 -10.10 14.52 -4.36
CA LEU A 97 -10.32 14.33 -5.79
C LEU A 97 -11.37 13.27 -6.14
N ALA A 98 -11.61 12.33 -5.23
CA ALA A 98 -12.54 11.21 -5.41
C ALA A 98 -13.33 10.91 -4.11
N PRO A 99 -14.04 11.90 -3.53
CA PRO A 99 -14.72 11.76 -2.24
C PRO A 99 -15.77 10.64 -2.22
N GLU A 100 -16.28 10.22 -3.37
CA GLU A 100 -17.15 9.06 -3.52
C GLU A 100 -16.53 7.75 -3.04
N LEU A 101 -15.20 7.63 -3.00
CA LEU A 101 -14.49 6.45 -2.48
C LEU A 101 -14.70 6.23 -0.97
N TRP A 102 -15.20 7.24 -0.24
CA TRP A 102 -15.66 7.06 1.15
C TRP A 102 -16.97 6.27 1.24
N ARG A 103 -17.79 6.28 0.19
CA ARG A 103 -19.08 5.59 0.11
C ARG A 103 -18.97 4.23 -0.60
N ASP A 104 -17.78 3.85 -1.03
CA ASP A 104 -17.52 2.55 -1.63
C ASP A 104 -17.81 1.42 -0.61
N PRO A 105 -18.73 0.48 -0.90
CA PRO A 105 -19.06 -0.62 0.02
C PRO A 105 -17.87 -1.55 0.30
N LEU A 106 -16.86 -1.59 -0.57
CA LEU A 106 -15.62 -2.32 -0.35
C LEU A 106 -14.57 -1.52 0.43
N GLY A 107 -14.91 -0.30 0.86
CA GLY A 107 -14.07 0.53 1.72
C GLY A 107 -12.84 1.09 1.00
N GLY A 108 -13.03 1.69 -0.18
CA GLY A 108 -11.96 2.25 -1.02
C GLY A 108 -10.90 3.07 -0.25
N LEU A 109 -11.31 4.11 0.49
CA LEU A 109 -10.39 4.86 1.36
C LEU A 109 -10.29 4.28 2.78
N LEU A 110 -11.35 3.62 3.24
CA LEU A 110 -11.41 3.04 4.60
C LEU A 110 -10.34 1.96 4.83
N LYS A 111 -9.94 1.22 3.79
CA LYS A 111 -8.87 0.21 3.87
C LYS A 111 -7.48 0.81 4.13
N ILE A 112 -7.28 2.12 3.93
CA ILE A 112 -5.99 2.76 4.22
C ILE A 112 -5.69 2.74 5.72
N PHE A 113 -6.69 2.88 6.59
CA PHE A 113 -6.49 2.84 8.04
C PHE A 113 -5.90 1.51 8.56
N PRO A 114 -6.47 0.32 8.25
CA PRO A 114 -5.87 -0.94 8.65
C PRO A 114 -4.51 -1.18 7.96
N PHE A 115 -4.27 -0.65 6.75
CA PHE A 115 -2.93 -0.72 6.13
C PHE A 115 -1.89 0.10 6.88
N VAL A 116 -2.24 1.31 7.32
CA VAL A 116 -1.37 2.14 8.17
C VAL A 116 -1.10 1.42 9.49
N ALA A 117 -2.11 0.84 10.13
CA ALA A 117 -1.92 0.05 11.35
C ALA A 117 -0.96 -1.14 11.13
N LEU A 118 -1.15 -1.91 10.04
CA LEU A 118 -0.25 -3.01 9.68
C LEU A 118 1.18 -2.52 9.40
N ASN A 119 1.33 -1.37 8.74
CA ASN A 119 2.62 -0.76 8.47
C ASN A 119 3.34 -0.37 9.77
N LEU A 120 2.63 0.26 10.72
CA LEU A 120 3.17 0.58 12.04
C LEU A 120 3.58 -0.68 12.82
N VAL A 121 2.78 -1.74 12.75
CA VAL A 121 3.14 -3.05 13.31
C VAL A 121 4.41 -3.61 12.66
N ALA A 122 4.51 -3.55 11.32
CA ALA A 122 5.68 -4.02 10.59
C ALA A 122 6.94 -3.22 10.97
N LEU A 123 6.84 -1.91 11.17
CA LEU A 123 7.92 -1.05 11.67
C LEU A 123 8.33 -1.42 13.10
N ALA A 124 7.36 -1.69 13.98
CA ALA A 124 7.62 -2.04 15.37
C ALA A 124 8.38 -3.37 15.50
N ILE A 125 8.03 -4.37 14.69
CA ILE A 125 8.67 -5.70 14.71
C ILE A 125 9.91 -5.79 13.81
N LEU A 126 10.30 -4.71 13.10
CA LEU A 126 11.35 -4.75 12.09
C LEU A 126 12.73 -5.10 12.67
N LYS A 127 13.08 -4.59 13.86
CA LYS A 127 14.42 -4.75 14.47
C LYS A 127 14.82 -6.21 14.71
N GLU A 128 13.85 -7.11 14.84
CA GLU A 128 14.07 -8.52 15.13
C GLU A 128 14.20 -9.36 13.83
N ARG A 129 14.35 -8.73 12.64
CA ARG A 129 14.11 -9.34 11.31
C ARG A 129 15.38 -9.85 10.66
#